data_AF-A0A3D4IKY5-F1
#
_entry.id   AF-A0A3D4IKY5-F1
#
_cell.length_a   1.000
_cell.length_b   1.000
_cell.length_c   1.000
_cell.angle_alpha   90.00
_cell.angle_beta   90.00
_cell.angle_gamma   90.00
#
_symmetry.space_group_name_H-M   'P 1'
#
loop_
_entity.id
_entity.type
_entity.pdbx_description
1 polymer ?
#
loop_
_entity_poly.entity_id
_entity_poly.type
_entity_poly.pdbx_seq_one_letter_code
_entity_poly.pdbx_strand_id
1 'polypeptide(L)'
;MIKSYFLVALRSLMRNRLHASINILGLAIGMTCCILIMLFVQFELNYDRQNKDADKIYRIVTDLEANNWAISAFPMGATLKEN
;
A
#
# COMPACT_ATOMS: atom_id res chain seq x y z
N MET A 1 -41.11 -0.67 2.51
CA MET A 1 -40.84 0.64 3.13
C MET A 1 -39.49 1.24 2.71
N ILE A 2 -38.37 0.51 2.78
CA ILE A 2 -37.02 0.94 2.31
C ILE A 2 -37.02 1.57 0.89
N LYS A 3 -37.80 1.01 -0.04
CA LYS A 3 -37.95 1.52 -1.41
C LYS A 3 -38.43 2.99 -1.46
N SER A 4 -39.31 3.37 -0.54
CA SER A 4 -39.87 4.73 -0.46
C SER A 4 -38.83 5.72 0.08
N TYR A 5 -38.12 5.35 1.15
CA TYR A 5 -37.03 6.17 1.70
C TYR A 5 -35.90 6.39 0.68
N PHE A 6 -35.54 5.35 -0.08
CA PHE A 6 -34.51 5.46 -1.11
C PHE A 6 -34.93 6.41 -2.25
N LEU A 7 -36.19 6.33 -2.70
CA LEU A 7 -36.75 7.24 -3.71
C LEU A 7 -36.81 8.69 -3.21
N VAL A 8 -37.17 8.90 -1.94
CA VAL A 8 -37.23 10.25 -1.33
C VAL A 8 -35.82 10.84 -1.19
N ALA A 9 -34.86 10.05 -0.74
CA ALA A 9 -33.45 10.46 -0.66
C ALA A 9 -32.90 10.84 -2.04
N LEU A 10 -33.12 10.00 -3.06
CA LEU A 10 -32.69 10.29 -4.45
C LEU A 10 -33.34 11.56 -5.00
N ARG A 11 -34.65 11.75 -4.78
CA ARG A 11 -35.36 12.95 -5.24
C ARG A 11 -34.86 14.21 -4.54
N SER A 12 -34.49 14.11 -3.26
CA SER A 12 -33.87 15.20 -2.49
C SER A 12 -32.46 15.54 -3.03
N LEU A 13 -31.66 14.51 -3.31
CA LEU A 13 -30.32 14.64 -3.89
C LEU A 13 -30.37 15.31 -5.28
N MET A 14 -31.35 14.93 -6.10
CA MET A 14 -31.58 15.50 -7.43
C MET A 14 -32.11 16.94 -7.41
N ARG A 15 -32.67 17.40 -6.29
CA ARG A 15 -33.14 18.78 -6.13
C ARG A 15 -31.99 19.75 -5.82
N ASN A 16 -31.01 19.32 -5.03
CA ASN A 16 -29.81 20.09 -4.70
C ASN A 16 -28.54 19.50 -5.37
N ARG A 17 -28.55 19.42 -6.70
CA ARG A 17 -27.50 18.72 -7.47
C ARG A 17 -26.10 19.27 -7.24
N LEU A 18 -25.91 20.60 -7.16
CA LEU A 18 -24.58 21.19 -6.97
C LEU A 18 -23.97 20.80 -5.61
N HIS A 19 -24.70 21.00 -4.52
CA HIS A 19 -24.23 20.64 -3.18
C HIS A 19 -24.01 19.13 -3.03
N ALA A 20 -24.92 18.32 -3.58
CA ALA A 20 -24.76 16.86 -3.57
C ALA A 20 -23.51 16.43 -4.35
N SER A 21 -23.29 16.97 -5.56
CA SER A 21 -22.13 16.63 -6.37
C SER A 21 -20.82 16.99 -5.68
N ILE A 22 -20.71 18.20 -5.11
CA ILE A 22 -19.48 18.62 -4.40
C ILE A 22 -19.19 17.68 -3.23
N ASN A 23 -20.20 17.35 -2.42
CA ASN A 23 -20.02 16.51 -1.24
C ASN A 23 -19.67 15.07 -1.61
N ILE A 24 -20.34 14.50 -2.61
CA ILE A 24 -20.09 13.12 -3.07
C ILE A 24 -18.72 13.02 -3.73
N LEU A 25 -18.35 13.98 -4.58
CA LEU A 25 -17.04 13.98 -5.24
C LEU A 25 -15.92 14.19 -4.24
N GLY A 26 -16.06 15.12 -3.29
CA GLY A 26 -15.07 15.33 -2.23
C GLY A 26 -14.84 14.08 -1.39
N LEU A 27 -15.93 13.41 -0.99
CA LEU A 27 -15.86 12.15 -0.25
C LEU A 27 -15.22 11.03 -1.09
N ALA A 28 -15.63 10.89 -2.35
CA ALA A 28 -15.12 9.86 -3.25
C ALA A 28 -13.63 10.03 -3.53
N ILE A 29 -13.17 11.25 -3.79
CA ILE A 29 -11.75 11.56 -4.00
C ILE A 29 -10.96 11.27 -2.71
N GLY A 30 -11.45 11.73 -1.56
CA GLY A 30 -10.79 11.46 -0.27
C GLY A 30 -10.63 9.97 0.03
N MET A 31 -11.69 9.18 -0.18
CA MET A 31 -11.62 7.72 -0.04
C MET A 31 -10.64 7.11 -1.05
N THR A 32 -10.67 7.56 -2.31
CA THR A 32 -9.79 7.03 -3.35
C THR A 32 -8.32 7.28 -3.01
N CYS A 33 -7.97 8.50 -2.60
CA CYS A 33 -6.61 8.83 -2.14
C CYS A 33 -6.18 7.97 -0.95
N CYS A 34 -7.06 7.79 0.05
CA CYS A 34 -6.77 6.95 1.21
C CYS A 34 -6.48 5.49 0.81
N ILE A 35 -7.33 4.92 -0.05
CA ILE A 35 -7.17 3.54 -0.53
C ILE A 35 -5.88 3.39 -1.34
N LEU A 36 -5.56 4.34 -2.22
CA LEU A 36 -4.34 4.31 -3.02
C LEU A 36 -3.08 4.36 -2.16
N ILE A 37 -3.04 5.22 -1.13
CA ILE A 37 -1.92 5.29 -0.19
C ILE A 37 -1.80 3.97 0.57
N MET A 38 -2.90 3.41 1.05
CA MET A 38 -2.89 2.13 1.77
C MET A 38 -2.36 0.99 0.90
N LEU A 39 -2.79 0.92 -0.37
CA LEU A 39 -2.28 -0.05 -1.34
C LEU A 39 -0.79 0.15 -1.62
N PHE A 40 -0.34 1.39 -1.76
CA PHE A 40 1.07 1.70 -1.96
C PHE A 40 1.93 1.23 -0.78
N VAL A 41 1.50 1.52 0.45
CA VAL A 41 2.20 1.05 1.66
C VAL A 41 2.21 -0.48 1.74
N GLN A 42 1.08 -1.13 1.43
CA GLN A 42 1.00 -2.59 1.41
C GLN A 42 1.95 -3.18 0.35
N PHE A 43 2.05 -2.55 -0.81
CA PHE A 43 2.96 -2.96 -1.87
C PHE A 43 4.41 -2.86 -1.41
N GLU A 44 4.81 -1.72 -0.83
CA GLU A 44 6.17 -1.49 -0.34
C GLU A 44 6.56 -2.48 0.76
N LEU A 45 5.68 -2.73 1.74
CA LEU A 45 5.93 -3.68 2.83
C LEU A 45 6.00 -5.14 2.35
N ASN A 46 5.33 -5.46 1.25
CA ASN A 46 5.36 -6.80 0.66
C ASN A 46 6.43 -6.97 -0.42
N TYR A 47 7.21 -5.94 -0.74
CA TYR A 47 8.22 -5.96 -1.80
C TYR A 47 9.20 -7.14 -1.63
N ASP A 48 9.76 -7.32 -0.43
CA ASP A 48 10.70 -8.42 -0.14
C ASP A 48 10.01 -9.78 0.09
N ARG A 49 8.69 -9.79 0.28
CA ARG A 49 7.90 -11.00 0.61
C ARG A 49 7.36 -11.75 -0.62
N GLN A 50 7.61 -11.26 -1.84
CA GLN A 50 7.14 -11.93 -3.06
C GLN A 50 8.01 -13.13 -3.48
N ASN A 51 9.15 -13.36 -2.84
CA ASN A 51 10.04 -14.47 -3.13
C ASN A 51 9.58 -15.77 -2.44
N LYS A 52 9.76 -16.91 -3.11
CA LYS A 52 9.55 -18.24 -2.50
C LYS A 52 10.53 -18.41 -1.34
N ASP A 53 10.03 -18.82 -0.17
CA ASP A 53 10.80 -18.90 1.08
C ASP A 53 11.38 -17.54 1.54
N ALA A 54 10.70 -16.41 1.28
CA ALA A 54 11.17 -15.06 1.68
C ALA A 54 11.60 -14.94 3.15
N ASP A 55 10.95 -15.63 4.09
CA ASP A 55 11.35 -15.63 5.51
C ASP A 55 12.72 -16.31 5.77
N LYS A 56 13.28 -17.02 4.78
CA LYS A 56 14.61 -17.64 4.83
C LYS A 56 15.67 -16.87 4.04
N ILE A 57 15.30 -15.76 3.42
CA ILE A 57 16.23 -14.92 2.65
C ILE A 57 16.81 -13.86 3.58
N TYR A 58 18.09 -13.98 3.87
CA TYR A 58 18.82 -13.03 4.71
C TYR A 58 19.81 -12.23 3.85
N ARG A 59 19.90 -10.92 4.07
CA ARG A 59 20.90 -10.06 3.44
C ARG A 59 22.09 -9.86 4.38
N ILE A 60 23.25 -10.31 3.96
CA ILE A 60 24.51 -10.10 4.68
C ILE A 60 25.05 -8.73 4.29
N VAL A 61 25.24 -7.86 5.28
CA VAL A 61 25.77 -6.51 5.08
C VAL A 61 26.95 -6.32 6.02
N THR A 62 28.10 -5.91 5.48
CA THR A 62 29.22 -5.43 6.28
C THR A 62 29.06 -3.93 6.47
N ASP A 63 28.91 -3.50 7.72
CA ASP A 63 28.88 -2.09 8.07
C ASP A 63 30.32 -1.54 8.03
N LEU A 64 30.60 -0.69 7.04
CA LEU A 64 31.87 0.01 6.90
C LEU A 64 31.58 1.49 7.17
N GLU A 65 32.09 2.01 8.29
CA GLU A 65 31.90 3.39 8.79
C GLU A 65 32.13 4.50 7.73
N ALA A 66 32.77 4.18 6.60
CA ALA A 66 33.05 5.11 5.51
C ALA A 66 31.98 5.17 4.40
N ASN A 67 31.10 4.16 4.22
CA ASN A 67 30.12 4.14 3.13
C ASN A 67 28.87 3.27 3.46
N ASN A 68 27.66 3.83 3.28
CA ASN A 68 26.37 3.14 3.46
C ASN A 68 26.03 2.11 2.36
N TRP A 69 27.04 1.51 1.72
CA TRP A 69 26.80 0.48 0.70
C TRP A 69 26.67 -0.88 1.35
N ALA A 70 25.72 -1.68 0.86
CA ALA A 70 25.65 -3.09 1.21
C ALA A 70 26.80 -3.82 0.53
N ILE A 71 27.94 -3.94 1.20
CA ILE A 71 29.11 -4.67 0.71
C ILE A 71 29.21 -5.95 1.52
N SER A 72 29.38 -7.09 0.86
CA SER A 72 29.73 -8.36 1.50
C SER A 72 30.95 -8.94 0.80
N ALA A 73 31.85 -9.58 1.55
CA ALA A 73 33.03 -10.19 0.96
C ALA A 73 32.61 -11.36 0.04
N PHE A 74 33.20 -11.43 -1.16
CA PHE A 74 32.87 -12.42 -2.19
C PHE A 74 32.71 -13.88 -1.71
N PRO A 75 33.55 -14.44 -0.80
CA PRO A 75 33.39 -15.82 -0.35
C PRO A 75 32.24 -16.05 0.64
N MET A 76 31.61 -15.01 1.20
CA MET A 76 30.61 -15.15 2.28
C MET A 76 29.40 -16.00 1.89
N GLY A 77 28.95 -15.91 0.63
CA GLY A 77 27.82 -16.72 0.16
C GLY A 77 28.15 -18.22 0.09
N ALA A 78 29.40 -18.58 -0.23
CA ALA A 78 29.83 -19.97 -0.31
C ALA A 78 30.06 -20.57 1.08
N THR A 79 30.67 -19.81 2.00
CA THR A 79 30.97 -20.29 3.37
C THR A 79 29.73 -20.50 4.24
N LEU A 80 28.67 -19.73 4.03
CA LEU A 80 27.40 -19.90 4.75
C LEU A 80 26.54 -21.05 4.23
N LYS A 81 26.85 -21.59 3.04
CA LYS A 81 26.16 -22.77 2.49
C LYS A 81 26.73 -24.09 3.02
N GLU A 82 27.98 -24.07 3.49
CA GLU A 82 28.69 -25.25 4.02
C GLU A 82 28.45 -25.52 5.51
N ASN A 83 27.78 -24.61 6.24
CA ASN A 83 27.31 -24.81 7.63
C ASN A 83 25.80 -25.04 7.67
#